data_AF-A0A533XJQ1-F1
#
_entry.id   AF-A0A533XJQ1-F1
#
_cell.length_a   1.000
_cell.length_b   1.000
_cell.length_c   1.000
_cell.angle_alpha   90.00
_cell.angle_beta   90.00
_cell.angle_gamma   90.00
#
_symmetry.space_group_name_H-M   'P 1'
#
loop_
_entity.id
_entity.type
_entity.pdbx_description
1 polymer ?
#
loop_
_entity_poly.entity_id
_entity_poly.type
_entity_poly.pdbx_seq_one_letter_code
_entity_poly.pdbx_strand_id
1 'polypeptide(L)'
;QEAALPLPAQFLMETGKLVGEKGMGIKYRLASLTPIYVWNAPTSDFERKGLEAVSKNPSQSFTGFIREGGKRFFKAVYADTAVSHTCVDCHNAHANSPRRDYKLHDVMGGIIITLPVGQ
;
A
#
# COMPACT_ATOMS: atom_id res chain seq x y z
N GLN A 1 -16.57 -23.28 -12.45
CA GLN A 1 -15.95 -21.95 -12.32
C GLN A 1 -14.96 -22.07 -11.19
N GLU A 2 -13.69 -22.29 -11.50
CA GLU A 2 -12.63 -22.10 -10.50
C GLU A 2 -12.62 -20.62 -10.17
N ALA A 3 -12.90 -20.26 -8.92
CA ALA A 3 -12.68 -18.91 -8.45
C ALA A 3 -11.17 -18.66 -8.56
N ALA A 4 -10.74 -17.89 -9.57
CA ALA A 4 -9.36 -17.47 -9.67
C ALA A 4 -8.98 -16.82 -8.33
N LEU A 5 -7.88 -17.28 -7.74
CA LEU A 5 -7.39 -16.70 -6.49
C LEU A 5 -7.25 -15.18 -6.67
N PRO A 6 -7.67 -14.38 -5.67
CA PRO A 6 -7.57 -12.93 -5.77
C PRO A 6 -6.12 -12.53 -6.01
N LEU A 7 -5.91 -11.47 -6.81
CA LEU A 7 -4.58 -10.89 -6.98
C LEU A 7 -4.02 -10.50 -5.60
N PRO A 8 -2.69 -10.52 -5.38
CA PRO A 8 -2.11 -10.16 -4.09
C PRO A 8 -2.63 -8.83 -3.51
N ALA A 9 -2.79 -7.81 -4.37
CA ALA A 9 -3.36 -6.53 -3.99
C ALA A 9 -4.82 -6.64 -3.55
N GLN A 10 -5.64 -7.42 -4.27
CA GLN A 10 -7.05 -7.66 -3.94
C GLN A 10 -7.16 -8.41 -2.61
N PHE A 11 -6.35 -9.45 -2.40
CA PHE A 11 -6.31 -10.20 -1.15
C PHE A 11 -6.00 -9.30 0.05
N LEU A 12 -5.00 -8.41 -0.07
CA LEU A 12 -4.65 -7.48 1.00
C LEU A 12 -5.77 -6.45 1.25
N MET A 13 -6.41 -5.95 0.19
CA MET A 13 -7.54 -5.02 0.33
C MET A 13 -8.74 -5.69 1.02
N GLU A 14 -9.08 -6.93 0.65
CA GLU A 14 -10.14 -7.71 1.28
C GLU A 14 -9.83 -8.01 2.75
N THR A 15 -8.60 -8.45 3.04
CA THR A 15 -8.14 -8.66 4.42
C THR A 15 -8.20 -7.38 5.23
N GLY A 16 -7.77 -6.26 4.65
CA GLY A 16 -7.84 -4.94 5.27
C GLY A 16 -9.26 -4.50 5.60
N LYS A 17 -10.21 -4.77 4.68
CA LYS A 17 -11.64 -4.54 4.90
C LYS A 17 -12.17 -5.37 6.06
N LEU A 18 -11.87 -6.68 6.09
CA LEU A 18 -12.30 -7.58 7.17
C LEU A 18 -11.75 -7.15 8.53
N VAL A 19 -10.49 -6.70 8.61
CA VAL A 19 -9.92 -6.20 9.86
C VAL A 19 -10.61 -4.90 10.30
N GLY A 20 -10.91 -4.00 9.36
CA GLY A 20 -11.68 -2.78 9.65
C GLY A 20 -13.07 -3.05 10.21
N GLU A 21 -13.76 -4.07 9.67
CA GLU A 21 -15.10 -4.49 10.11
C GLU A 21 -15.12 -5.12 11.52
N LYS A 22 -14.02 -5.74 11.95
CA LYS A 22 -13.90 -6.36 13.29
C LYS A 22 -13.77 -5.35 14.44
N GLY A 23 -13.86 -4.05 14.18
CA GLY A 23 -13.98 -3.03 15.23
C GLY A 23 -12.70 -2.64 15.96
N MET A 24 -11.54 -3.18 15.56
CA MET A 24 -10.24 -2.83 16.16
C MET A 24 -9.67 -1.48 15.67
N GLY A 25 -10.34 -0.83 14.69
CA GLY A 25 -9.95 0.47 14.14
C GLY A 25 -8.67 0.46 13.30
N ILE A 26 -8.05 -0.71 13.12
CA ILE A 26 -6.88 -0.91 12.27
C ILE A 26 -7.29 -0.76 10.81
N LYS A 27 -6.53 0.02 10.04
CA LYS A 27 -6.74 0.20 8.61
C LYS A 27 -5.50 -0.23 7.83
N TYR A 28 -5.72 -0.98 6.76
CA TYR A 28 -4.70 -1.33 5.78
C TYR A 28 -5.05 -0.68 4.44
N ARG A 29 -4.04 -0.17 3.74
CA ARG A 29 -4.22 0.43 2.42
C ARG A 29 -2.99 0.17 1.56
N LEU A 30 -3.21 -0.04 0.27
CA LEU A 30 -2.16 0.03 -0.74
C LEU A 30 -2.11 1.43 -1.33
N ALA A 31 -0.92 1.97 -1.48
CA ALA A 31 -0.71 3.22 -2.17
C ALA A 31 0.56 3.19 -3.02
N SER A 32 0.60 4.01 -4.07
CA SER A 32 1.79 4.15 -4.91
C SER A 32 1.95 5.60 -5.36
N LEU A 33 3.20 5.98 -5.65
CA LEU A 33 3.51 7.24 -6.33
C LEU A 33 3.13 7.19 -7.81
N THR A 34 3.02 5.98 -8.38
CA THR A 34 2.66 5.69 -9.77
C THR A 34 1.54 4.64 -9.82
N PRO A 35 0.35 4.92 -9.25
CA PRO A 35 -0.69 3.93 -9.12
C PRO A 35 -1.42 3.68 -10.45
N ILE A 36 -1.77 2.42 -10.73
CA ILE A 36 -2.64 2.04 -11.86
C ILE A 36 -4.02 2.71 -11.76
N TYR A 37 -4.54 2.81 -10.53
CA TYR A 37 -5.81 3.46 -10.24
C TYR A 37 -5.59 4.70 -9.37
N VAL A 38 -6.13 5.83 -9.80
CA VAL A 38 -5.86 7.14 -9.18
C VAL A 38 -6.21 7.23 -7.69
N TRP A 39 -7.18 6.45 -7.21
CA TRP A 39 -7.56 6.42 -5.78
C TRP A 39 -6.51 5.72 -4.88
N ASN A 40 -5.54 5.01 -5.46
CA ASN A 40 -4.39 4.48 -4.74
C ASN A 40 -3.22 5.48 -4.66
N ALA A 41 -3.42 6.75 -5.02
CA ALA A 41 -2.45 7.80 -4.74
C ALA A 41 -2.29 8.03 -3.21
N PRO A 42 -1.17 8.62 -2.75
CA PRO A 42 -1.05 9.10 -1.38
C PRO A 42 -2.09 10.19 -1.10
N THR A 43 -2.78 10.11 0.05
CA THR A 43 -3.82 11.06 0.44
C THR A 43 -3.35 12.09 1.48
N SER A 44 -2.07 12.03 1.86
CA SER A 44 -1.46 12.96 2.80
C SER A 44 0.05 13.08 2.55
N ASP A 45 0.65 14.14 3.09
CA ASP A 45 2.10 14.34 3.02
C ASP A 45 2.87 13.24 3.76
N PHE A 46 2.31 12.70 4.84
CA PHE A 46 2.92 11.57 5.56
C PHE A 46 3.06 10.37 4.64
N GLU A 47 2.00 10.03 3.89
CA GLU A 47 2.00 8.89 3.00
C GLU A 47 2.90 9.12 1.79
N ARG A 48 2.88 10.33 1.21
CA ARG A 48 3.81 10.68 0.11
C ARG A 48 5.26 10.51 0.53
N LYS A 49 5.65 11.13 1.65
CA LYS A 49 7.01 11.02 2.20
C LYS A 49 7.36 9.58 2.58
N GLY A 50 6.41 8.84 3.13
CA GLY A 50 6.60 7.43 3.45
C GLY A 50 6.85 6.57 2.22
N LEU A 51 6.06 6.75 1.15
CA LEU A 51 6.26 6.05 -0.12
C LEU A 51 7.61 6.40 -0.76
N GLU A 52 8.01 7.67 -0.73
CA GLU A 52 9.32 8.11 -1.21
C GLU A 52 10.47 7.50 -0.37
N ALA A 53 10.31 7.42 0.94
CA ALA A 53 11.30 6.85 1.84
C ALA A 53 11.50 5.34 1.61
N VAL A 54 10.41 4.57 1.58
CA VAL A 54 10.49 3.11 1.36
C VAL A 54 10.89 2.75 -0.06
N SER A 55 10.63 3.63 -1.05
CA SER A 55 11.14 3.47 -2.41
C SER A 55 12.68 3.60 -2.47
N LYS A 56 13.27 4.49 -1.66
CA LYS A 56 14.73 4.66 -1.57
C LYS A 56 15.42 3.60 -0.72
N ASN A 57 14.77 3.14 0.35
CA ASN A 57 15.31 2.12 1.24
C ASN A 57 14.21 1.11 1.64
N PRO A 58 13.95 0.09 0.80
CA PRO A 58 12.84 -0.84 0.99
C PRO A 58 12.97 -1.74 2.22
N SER A 59 14.16 -1.86 2.80
CA SER A 59 14.39 -2.63 4.03
C SER A 59 13.90 -1.94 5.30
N GLN A 60 13.57 -0.63 5.23
CA GLN A 60 13.15 0.16 6.38
C GLN A 60 11.72 0.66 6.19
N SER A 61 10.90 0.51 7.24
CA SER A 61 9.58 1.12 7.29
C SER A 61 9.67 2.60 7.61
N PHE A 62 8.77 3.40 7.04
CA PHE A 62 8.56 4.79 7.45
C PHE A 62 7.39 4.86 8.43
N THR A 63 7.65 5.30 9.67
CA THR A 63 6.66 5.28 10.75
C THR A 63 6.50 6.63 11.42
N GLY A 64 5.33 6.89 12.01
CA GLY A 64 5.14 8.06 12.85
C GLY A 64 3.74 8.15 13.44
N PHE A 65 3.57 9.13 14.34
CA PHE A 65 2.27 9.46 14.88
C PHE A 65 1.65 10.61 14.09
N ILE A 66 0.36 10.48 13.80
CA ILE A 66 -0.43 11.51 13.13
C ILE A 66 -1.68 11.82 13.94
N ARG A 67 -2.30 12.98 13.67
CA ARG A 67 -3.62 13.34 14.18
C ARG A 67 -4.58 13.51 13.00
N GLU A 68 -5.68 12.77 13.03
CA GLU A 68 -6.77 12.86 12.05
C GLU A 68 -8.09 12.93 12.82
N GLY A 69 -8.92 13.94 12.56
CA GLY A 69 -10.22 14.09 13.23
C GLY A 69 -10.14 14.15 14.77
N GLY A 70 -9.11 14.80 15.32
CA GLY A 70 -8.88 14.92 16.76
C GLY A 70 -8.38 13.64 17.45
N LYS A 71 -8.23 12.52 16.73
CA LYS A 71 -7.71 11.26 17.27
C LYS A 71 -6.26 11.05 16.86
N ARG A 72 -5.49 10.40 17.73
CA ARG A 72 -4.08 10.06 17.47
C ARG A 72 -4.00 8.66 16.87
N PHE A 73 -3.20 8.54 15.81
CA PHE A 73 -2.92 7.26 15.16
C PHE A 73 -1.42 7.06 15.03
N PHE A 74 -1.00 5.81 15.08
CA PHE A 74 0.30 5.38 14.60
C PHE A 74 0.13 4.94 13.15
N LYS A 75 0.96 5.45 12.24
CA LYS A 75 0.93 5.11 10.83
C LYS A 75 2.30 4.59 10.43
N ALA A 76 2.32 3.49 9.68
CA ALA A 76 3.51 2.85 9.17
C ALA A 76 3.36 2.60 7.67
N VAL A 77 4.43 2.80 6.91
CA VAL A 77 4.52 2.51 5.48
C VAL A 77 5.63 1.49 5.27
N TYR A 78 5.32 0.39 4.61
CA TYR A 78 6.25 -0.66 4.22
C TYR A 78 6.33 -0.71 2.70
N ALA A 79 7.50 -1.01 2.14
CA ALA A 79 7.65 -1.18 0.69
C ALA A 79 6.78 -2.34 0.19
N ASP A 80 6.06 -2.12 -0.91
CA ASP A 80 5.40 -3.16 -1.68
C ASP A 80 6.29 -3.47 -2.89
N THR A 81 7.02 -4.58 -2.80
CA THR A 81 8.07 -4.95 -3.74
C THR A 81 7.57 -6.00 -4.73
N ALA A 82 7.98 -5.89 -5.98
CA ALA A 82 7.72 -6.88 -7.01
C ALA A 82 8.43 -8.21 -6.67
N VAL A 83 7.73 -9.12 -6.00
CA VAL A 83 8.30 -10.41 -5.54
C VAL A 83 8.26 -11.52 -6.59
N SER A 84 7.56 -11.32 -7.71
CA SER A 84 7.47 -12.30 -8.80
C SER A 84 7.40 -11.63 -10.17
N HIS A 85 7.71 -12.38 -11.23
CA HIS A 85 7.55 -11.92 -12.60
C HIS A 85 6.09 -11.57 -12.94
N THR A 86 5.12 -12.29 -12.39
CA THR A 86 3.69 -11.98 -12.58
C THR A 86 3.32 -10.59 -12.08
N CYS A 87 3.92 -10.13 -10.97
CA CYS A 87 3.74 -8.75 -10.50
C CYS A 87 4.21 -7.75 -11.55
N VAL A 88 5.39 -7.98 -12.11
CA VAL A 88 6.02 -7.11 -13.12
C VAL A 88 5.21 -7.10 -14.41
N ASP A 89 4.89 -8.28 -14.94
CA ASP A 89 4.24 -8.44 -16.24
C ASP A 89 2.85 -7.80 -16.24
N CYS A 90 2.07 -8.03 -15.18
CA CYS A 90 0.74 -7.43 -15.05
C CYS A 90 0.83 -5.89 -14.96
N HIS A 91 1.70 -5.36 -14.11
CA HIS A 91 1.85 -3.90 -13.95
C HIS A 91 2.40 -3.21 -15.21
N ASN A 92 3.30 -3.85 -15.94
CA ASN A 92 3.85 -3.30 -17.18
C ASN A 92 2.85 -3.38 -18.36
N ALA A 93 2.02 -4.43 -18.40
CA ALA A 93 1.03 -4.61 -19.45
C ALA A 93 -0.25 -3.77 -19.23
N HIS A 94 -0.62 -3.48 -17.97
CA HIS A 94 -1.90 -2.88 -17.63
C HIS A 94 -2.14 -1.53 -18.34
N ALA A 95 -3.29 -1.38 -18.99
CA ALA A 95 -3.64 -0.22 -19.82
C ALA A 95 -3.43 1.14 -19.10
N ASN A 96 -3.89 1.22 -17.85
CA ASN A 96 -3.83 2.43 -17.03
C ASN A 96 -2.51 2.60 -16.26
N SER A 97 -1.51 1.73 -16.46
CA SER A 97 -0.27 1.84 -15.68
C SER A 97 0.54 3.07 -16.12
N PRO A 98 0.82 4.02 -15.22
CA PRO A 98 1.63 5.20 -15.54
C PRO A 98 3.13 4.87 -15.66
N ARG A 99 3.58 3.71 -15.14
CA ARG A 99 4.95 3.21 -15.19
C ARG A 99 4.95 1.77 -15.70
N ARG A 100 5.74 1.48 -16.74
CA ARG A 100 5.73 0.18 -17.46
C ARG A 100 7.10 -0.48 -17.61
N ASP A 101 8.07 -0.02 -16.85
CA ASP A 101 9.45 -0.49 -16.84
C ASP A 101 9.82 -1.15 -15.49
N TYR A 102 8.82 -1.65 -14.75
CA TYR A 102 9.08 -2.37 -13.51
C TYR A 102 9.96 -3.59 -13.78
N LYS A 103 10.85 -3.90 -12.83
CA LYS A 103 11.67 -5.11 -12.79
C LYS A 103 11.40 -5.89 -11.51
N LEU A 104 11.85 -7.14 -11.48
CA LEU A 104 11.82 -7.93 -10.26
C LEU A 104 12.59 -7.17 -9.16
N HIS A 105 12.01 -7.14 -7.96
CA HIS A 105 12.50 -6.39 -6.80
C HIS A 105 12.35 -4.86 -6.85
N ASP A 106 11.74 -4.29 -7.90
CA ASP A 106 11.35 -2.88 -7.86
C ASP A 106 10.25 -2.64 -6.81
N VAL A 107 10.30 -1.47 -6.18
CA VAL A 107 9.22 -0.99 -5.31
C VAL A 107 8.09 -0.44 -6.17
N MET A 108 6.93 -1.10 -6.10
CA MET A 108 5.71 -0.73 -6.83
C MET A 108 4.85 0.26 -6.05
N GLY A 109 5.00 0.31 -4.74
CA GLY A 109 4.26 1.19 -3.86
C GLY A 109 4.58 0.90 -2.39
N GLY A 110 3.56 1.02 -1.54
CA GLY A 110 3.69 0.64 -0.15
C GLY A 110 2.37 0.24 0.50
N ILE A 111 2.51 -0.64 1.48
CA ILE A 111 1.44 -1.02 2.39
C ILE A 111 1.44 0.00 3.54
N ILE A 112 0.34 0.71 3.68
CA ILE A 112 0.11 1.69 4.74
C ILE A 112 -0.77 1.05 5.80
N ILE A 113 -0.26 0.97 7.02
CA ILE A 113 -0.98 0.47 8.20
C ILE A 113 -1.25 1.66 9.11
N THR A 114 -2.50 1.85 9.50
CA THR A 114 -2.91 2.87 10.47
C THR A 114 -3.55 2.19 11.67
N LEU A 115 -2.97 2.43 12.84
CA LEU A 115 -3.41 1.88 14.13
C LEU A 115 -3.92 3.03 15.01
N PRO A 116 -5.13 2.92 15.59
CA PRO A 116 -5.53 3.85 16.63
C PRO A 116 -4.61 3.67 17.82
N VAL A 117 -4.14 4.77 18.38
CA VAL A 117 -3.41 4.76 19.65
C VAL A 117 -4.47 5.08 20.70
N GLY A 118 -4.54 4.26 21.75
CA GLY A 118 -5.38 4.58 22.91
C GLY A 118 -5.11 6.01 23.39
N GLN A 119 -6.13 6.63 24.02
CA GLN A 119 -5.90 7.89 24.73
C GLN A 119 -4.87 7.69 25.85
#